data_AF-A0AAD6SJ88-F1
#
_entry.id   AF-A0AAD6SJ88-F1
#
_cell.length_a   1.000
_cell.length_b   1.000
_cell.length_c   1.000
_cell.angle_alpha   90.00
_cell.angle_beta   90.00
_cell.angle_gamma   90.00
#
_symmetry.space_group_name_H-M   'P 1'
#
loop_
_entity.id
_entity.type
_entity.pdbx_description
1 polymer ?
#
loop_
_entity_poly.entity_id
_entity_poly.type
_entity_poly.pdbx_seq_one_letter_code
_entity_poly.pdbx_strand_id
1 'polypeptide(L)'
;MPMLTKATFEVKETYHSIIAANGVLEATVSKIDNAPSTKLLLNGKTPAGYAPALYSKRLKQDLLHAAKLEKYPDGLDVDAILPIFYAELTKPLPERYIHSYIKTGKGEIVILAFVPYLMELLDDPGVTSFDGDTTFKGVEGKVNECKLAIFAKGVQRGV
;
A
#
# COMPACT_ATOMS: atom_id res chain seq x y z
N MET A 1 9.31 -6.72 32.73
CA MET A 1 8.56 -6.84 31.46
C MET A 1 7.13 -7.24 31.79
N PRO A 2 6.09 -6.65 31.17
CA PRO A 2 4.71 -7.08 31.40
C PRO A 2 4.55 -8.54 30.98
N MET A 3 3.79 -9.33 31.74
CA MET A 3 3.51 -10.73 31.37
C MET A 3 2.68 -10.77 30.09
N LEU A 4 3.11 -11.59 29.13
CA LEU A 4 2.34 -11.83 27.90
C LEU A 4 1.08 -12.61 28.24
N THR A 5 -0.06 -11.91 28.23
CA THR A 5 -1.38 -12.51 28.40
C THR A 5 -1.94 -12.96 27.05
N LYS A 6 -2.86 -13.93 27.06
CA LYS A 6 -3.61 -14.30 25.86
C LYS A 6 -4.47 -13.10 25.42
N ALA A 7 -4.48 -12.82 24.11
CA ALA A 7 -5.36 -11.80 23.56
C ALA A 7 -6.82 -12.24 23.67
N THR A 8 -7.62 -11.49 24.41
CA THR A 8 -9.07 -11.66 24.47
C THR A 8 -9.71 -11.22 23.14
N PHE A 9 -10.97 -11.59 22.94
CA PHE A 9 -11.75 -11.18 21.77
C PHE A 9 -11.82 -9.64 21.66
N GLU A 10 -12.17 -8.96 22.76
CA GLU A 10 -12.27 -7.49 22.84
C GLU A 10 -10.97 -6.79 22.42
N VAL A 11 -9.81 -7.32 22.82
CA VAL A 11 -8.50 -6.74 22.46
C VAL A 11 -8.23 -6.87 20.96
N LYS A 12 -8.61 -8.00 20.35
CA LYS A 12 -8.48 -8.19 18.90
C LYS A 12 -9.42 -7.25 18.15
N GLU A 13 -10.68 -7.15 18.58
CA GLU A 13 -11.68 -6.28 17.97
C GLU A 13 -11.28 -4.80 18.05
N THR A 14 -10.77 -4.37 19.21
CA THR A 14 -10.23 -3.01 19.38
C THR A 14 -9.06 -2.75 18.43
N TYR A 15 -8.18 -3.74 18.22
CA TYR A 15 -7.08 -3.57 17.26
C TYR A 15 -7.57 -3.58 15.80
N HIS A 16 -8.64 -4.32 15.49
CA HIS A 16 -9.31 -4.26 14.18
C HIS A 16 -9.92 -2.88 13.91
N SER A 17 -10.58 -2.26 14.90
CA SER A 17 -11.13 -0.91 14.74
C SER A 17 -10.02 0.14 14.53
N ILE A 18 -8.88 -0.03 15.20
CA ILE A 18 -7.67 0.78 14.94
C ILE A 18 -7.17 0.60 13.49
N ILE A 19 -7.09 -0.63 12.99
CA ILE A 19 -6.69 -0.90 11.60
C ILE A 19 -7.66 -0.24 10.62
N ALA A 20 -8.97 -0.38 10.86
CA ALA A 20 -10.01 0.20 10.02
C ALA A 20 -9.92 1.74 9.98
N ALA A 21 -9.69 2.38 11.13
CA ALA A 21 -9.57 3.84 11.23
C ALA A 21 -8.33 4.40 10.52
N ASN A 22 -7.26 3.62 10.41
CA ASN A 22 -6.04 4.02 9.69
C ASN A 22 -6.07 3.68 8.20
N GLY A 23 -7.00 2.82 7.79
CA GLY A 23 -7.00 2.21 6.47
C GLY A 23 -6.00 1.06 6.36
N VAL A 24 -6.35 0.11 5.49
CA VAL A 24 -5.61 -1.14 5.28
C VAL A 24 -4.53 -1.01 4.20
N LEU A 25 -4.69 -0.04 3.28
CA LEU A 25 -3.78 0.20 2.16
C LEU A 25 -2.43 0.73 2.68
N GLU A 26 -1.33 0.12 2.25
CA GLU A 26 0.04 0.42 2.70
C GLU A 26 0.28 0.41 4.22
N ALA A 27 -0.67 -0.14 4.97
CA ALA A 27 -0.59 -0.16 6.42
C ALA A 27 0.49 -1.16 6.86
N THR A 28 1.29 -0.72 7.82
CA THR A 28 2.24 -1.55 8.56
C THR A 28 1.93 -1.41 10.05
N VAL A 29 2.27 -2.43 10.84
CA VAL A 29 2.10 -2.38 12.30
C VAL A 29 2.76 -1.12 12.89
N SER A 30 3.92 -0.71 12.35
CA SER A 30 4.60 0.52 12.79
C SER A 30 3.81 1.78 12.45
N LYS A 31 3.28 1.90 11.21
CA LYS A 31 2.44 3.04 10.83
C LYS A 31 1.18 3.11 11.70
N ILE A 32 0.54 1.97 11.93
CA ILE A 32 -0.68 1.87 12.74
C ILE A 32 -0.39 2.22 14.20
N ASP A 33 0.59 1.60 14.84
CA ASP A 33 0.87 1.82 16.27
C ASP A 33 1.26 3.28 16.57
N ASN A 34 1.91 3.95 15.62
CA ASN A 34 2.37 5.33 15.77
C ASN A 34 1.36 6.38 15.29
N ALA A 35 0.25 5.97 14.66
CA ALA A 35 -0.73 6.90 14.15
C ALA A 35 -1.42 7.71 15.27
N PRO A 36 -1.73 9.00 15.04
CA PRO A 36 -2.47 9.81 16.01
C PRO A 36 -3.85 9.25 16.36
N SER A 37 -4.54 8.69 15.36
CA SER A 37 -5.85 8.01 15.50
C SER A 37 -5.79 6.84 16.49
N THR A 38 -4.71 6.06 16.47
CA THR A 38 -4.51 4.93 17.38
C THR A 38 -4.41 5.38 18.84
N LYS A 39 -3.68 6.47 19.09
CA LYS A 39 -3.62 7.05 20.45
C LYS A 39 -4.99 7.54 20.91
N LEU A 40 -5.75 8.18 20.02
CA LEU A 40 -7.10 8.66 20.33
C LEU A 40 -8.03 7.50 20.70
N LEU A 41 -8.04 6.42 19.90
CA LEU A 41 -8.85 5.22 20.14
C LEU A 41 -8.46 4.46 21.42
N LEU A 42 -7.20 4.59 21.87
CA LEU A 42 -6.69 3.95 23.08
C LEU A 42 -6.63 4.90 24.30
N ASN A 43 -7.35 6.03 24.27
CA ASN A 43 -7.39 7.02 25.35
C ASN A 43 -5.98 7.49 25.76
N GLY A 44 -5.14 7.79 24.77
CA GLY A 44 -3.76 8.25 24.94
C GLY A 44 -2.73 7.15 25.24
N LYS A 45 -3.15 5.90 25.40
CA LYS A 45 -2.24 4.76 25.67
C LYS A 45 -1.63 4.22 24.38
N THR A 46 -0.47 3.57 24.51
CA THR A 46 0.08 2.74 23.44
C THR A 46 -0.68 1.40 23.38
N PRO A 47 -0.65 0.68 22.24
CA PRO A 47 -1.26 -0.64 22.14
C PRO A 47 -0.83 -1.60 23.27
N ALA A 48 0.46 -1.63 23.60
CA ALA A 48 0.98 -2.45 24.71
C ALA A 48 0.57 -1.95 26.10
N GLY A 49 0.38 -0.64 26.27
CA GLY A 49 -0.14 -0.04 27.50
C GLY A 49 -1.64 -0.22 27.69
N TYR A 50 -2.38 -0.43 26.60
CA TYR A 50 -3.79 -0.81 26.62
C TYR A 50 -3.97 -2.29 26.97
N ALA A 51 -3.27 -3.18 26.26
CA ALA A 51 -3.32 -4.62 26.52
C ALA A 51 -1.92 -5.26 26.35
N PRO A 52 -1.40 -6.00 27.35
CA PRO A 52 -0.09 -6.65 27.26
C PRO A 52 0.07 -7.58 26.06
N ALA A 53 -1.02 -8.23 25.62
CA ALA A 53 -1.03 -9.09 24.44
C ALA A 53 -0.62 -8.37 23.14
N LEU A 54 -0.91 -7.07 23.01
CA LEU A 54 -0.55 -6.24 21.85
C LEU A 54 0.93 -5.83 21.84
N TYR A 55 1.70 -6.23 22.86
CA TYR A 55 3.16 -6.19 22.77
C TYR A 55 3.69 -7.15 21.70
N SER A 56 2.97 -8.25 21.42
CA SER A 56 3.36 -9.22 20.39
C SER A 56 3.22 -8.62 18.99
N LYS A 57 4.37 -8.38 18.33
CA LYS A 57 4.41 -7.94 16.93
C LYS A 57 3.76 -8.96 15.99
N ARG A 58 3.96 -10.25 16.23
CA ARG A 58 3.38 -11.34 15.42
C ARG A 58 1.85 -11.30 15.44
N LEU A 59 1.25 -11.18 16.63
CA LEU A 59 -0.22 -11.08 16.75
C LEU A 59 -0.76 -9.90 15.94
N LYS A 60 -0.13 -8.72 16.05
CA LYS A 60 -0.55 -7.53 15.30
C LYS A 60 -0.38 -7.70 13.79
N GLN A 61 0.68 -8.38 13.36
CA GLN A 61 0.89 -8.73 11.95
C GLN A 61 -0.19 -9.68 11.45
N ASP A 62 -0.57 -10.69 12.23
CA ASP A 62 -1.62 -11.65 11.88
C ASP A 62 -2.97 -10.95 11.76
N LEU A 63 -3.32 -10.06 12.71
CA LEU A 63 -4.55 -9.26 12.66
C LEU A 63 -4.59 -8.31 11.46
N LEU A 64 -3.46 -7.64 11.17
CA LEU A 64 -3.35 -6.77 10.01
C LEU A 64 -3.43 -7.56 8.69
N HIS A 65 -2.80 -8.72 8.63
CA HIS A 65 -2.84 -9.58 7.46
C HIS A 65 -4.26 -10.11 7.20
N ALA A 66 -4.98 -10.52 8.25
CA ALA A 66 -6.38 -10.90 8.15
C ALA A 66 -7.25 -9.75 7.62
N ALA A 67 -7.09 -8.53 8.16
CA ALA A 67 -7.80 -7.35 7.67
C ALA A 67 -7.45 -7.00 6.21
N LYS A 68 -6.20 -7.25 5.79
CA LYS A 68 -5.76 -7.12 4.39
C LYS A 68 -6.47 -8.11 3.48
N LEU A 69 -6.54 -9.37 3.87
CA LEU A 69 -7.23 -10.41 3.08
C LEU A 69 -8.75 -10.21 3.03
N GLU A 70 -9.35 -9.69 4.10
CA GLU A 70 -10.77 -9.33 4.09
C GLU A 70 -11.07 -8.22 3.07
N LYS A 71 -10.20 -7.21 2.98
CA LYS A 71 -10.34 -6.12 2.02
C LYS A 71 -9.95 -6.53 0.59
N TYR A 72 -8.96 -7.39 0.44
CA TYR A 72 -8.42 -7.87 -0.83
C TYR A 72 -8.55 -9.40 -0.89
N PRO A 73 -9.75 -9.91 -1.17
CA PRO A 73 -10.04 -11.35 -1.13
C PRO A 73 -9.28 -12.14 -2.20
N ASP A 74 -8.95 -11.48 -3.33
CA ASP A 74 -8.15 -12.06 -4.41
C ASP A 74 -6.66 -12.24 -4.06
N GLY A 75 -6.27 -11.81 -2.85
CA GLY A 75 -4.93 -11.94 -2.32
C GLY A 75 -4.17 -10.61 -2.25
N LEU A 76 -2.90 -10.71 -1.88
CA LEU A 76 -1.99 -9.56 -1.69
C LEU A 76 -0.75 -9.65 -2.60
N ASP A 77 -0.76 -10.59 -3.54
CA ASP A 77 0.32 -10.84 -4.48
C ASP A 77 -0.10 -10.39 -5.89
N VAL A 78 0.79 -10.54 -6.88
CA VAL A 78 0.59 -10.10 -8.27
C VAL A 78 -0.71 -10.61 -8.89
N ASP A 79 -1.15 -11.80 -8.51
CA ASP A 79 -2.36 -12.41 -9.05
C ASP A 79 -3.62 -11.58 -8.71
N ALA A 80 -3.61 -10.86 -7.58
CA ALA A 80 -4.70 -9.96 -7.18
C ALA A 80 -4.80 -8.70 -8.05
N ILE A 81 -3.77 -8.41 -8.86
CA ILE A 81 -3.75 -7.23 -9.75
C ILE A 81 -4.65 -7.46 -10.98
N LEU A 82 -4.85 -8.70 -11.42
CA LEU A 82 -5.67 -8.99 -12.60
C LEU A 82 -7.14 -8.57 -12.42
N PRO A 83 -7.83 -8.91 -11.31
CA PRO A 83 -9.16 -8.37 -11.01
C PRO A 83 -9.20 -6.84 -10.96
N ILE A 84 -8.19 -6.20 -10.38
CA ILE A 84 -8.08 -4.74 -10.32
C ILE A 84 -7.96 -4.16 -11.73
N PHE A 85 -7.14 -4.76 -12.59
CA PHE A 85 -7.00 -4.36 -13.99
C PHE A 85 -8.33 -4.47 -14.75
N TYR A 86 -9.09 -5.55 -14.56
CA TYR A 86 -10.42 -5.66 -15.16
C TYR A 86 -11.38 -4.59 -14.65
N ALA A 87 -11.33 -4.22 -13.37
CA ALA A 87 -12.10 -3.12 -12.84
C ALA A 87 -11.66 -1.76 -13.46
N GLU A 88 -10.37 -1.53 -13.64
CA GLU A 88 -9.83 -0.34 -14.31
C GLU A 88 -10.31 -0.21 -15.77
N LEU A 89 -10.46 -1.32 -16.49
CA LEU A 89 -10.99 -1.30 -17.87
C LEU A 89 -12.43 -0.78 -17.97
N THR A 90 -13.18 -0.76 -16.87
CA THR A 90 -14.53 -0.18 -16.82
C THR A 90 -14.52 1.35 -16.69
N LYS A 91 -13.39 1.93 -16.29
CA LYS A 91 -13.23 3.38 -16.13
C LYS A 91 -12.89 4.05 -17.47
N PRO A 92 -13.20 5.35 -17.65
CA PRO A 92 -12.63 6.16 -18.74
C PRO A 92 -11.10 6.16 -18.71
N LEU A 93 -10.45 6.21 -19.88
CA LEU A 93 -8.98 6.25 -20.00
C LEU A 93 -8.25 7.24 -19.06
N PRO A 94 -8.68 8.52 -18.92
CA PRO A 94 -7.99 9.47 -18.04
C PRO A 94 -8.08 9.14 -16.54
N GLU A 95 -9.00 8.25 -16.15
CA GLU A 95 -9.18 7.81 -14.77
C GLU A 95 -8.45 6.48 -14.47
N ARG A 96 -7.86 5.85 -15.50
CA ARG A 96 -7.18 4.57 -15.35
C ARG A 96 -5.80 4.77 -14.75
N TYR A 97 -5.50 4.02 -13.70
CA TYR A 97 -4.15 3.90 -13.17
C TYR A 97 -3.40 2.73 -13.82
N ILE A 98 -4.06 1.58 -14.00
CA ILE A 98 -3.46 0.40 -14.66
C ILE A 98 -3.90 0.38 -16.11
N HIS A 99 -2.93 0.42 -17.02
CA HIS A 99 -3.15 0.52 -18.46
C HIS A 99 -2.88 -0.79 -19.19
N SER A 100 -2.01 -1.65 -18.65
CA SER A 100 -1.75 -2.96 -19.25
C SER A 100 -1.38 -4.00 -18.20
N TYR A 101 -1.86 -5.22 -18.45
CA TYR A 101 -1.45 -6.44 -17.77
C TYR A 101 -1.08 -7.45 -18.85
N ILE A 102 0.20 -7.80 -18.94
CA ILE A 102 0.74 -8.68 -19.98
C ILE A 102 1.37 -9.88 -19.30
N LYS A 103 0.87 -11.08 -19.62
CA LYS A 103 1.48 -12.34 -19.20
C LYS A 103 2.26 -12.94 -20.38
N THR A 104 3.57 -13.07 -20.26
CA THR A 104 4.40 -13.65 -21.32
C THR A 104 4.21 -15.17 -21.37
N GLY A 105 4.52 -15.79 -22.51
CA GLY A 105 4.47 -17.26 -22.65
C GLY A 105 5.41 -18.02 -21.71
N LYS A 106 6.35 -17.33 -21.05
CA LYS A 106 7.27 -17.88 -20.04
C LYS A 106 6.79 -17.70 -18.60
N GLY A 107 5.62 -17.06 -18.41
CA GLY A 107 5.03 -16.83 -17.09
C GLY A 107 5.44 -15.51 -16.42
N GLU A 108 6.18 -14.64 -17.11
CA GLU A 108 6.48 -13.31 -16.59
C GLU A 108 5.24 -12.42 -16.66
N ILE A 109 5.07 -11.54 -15.68
CA ILE A 109 3.96 -10.59 -15.63
C ILE A 109 4.56 -9.19 -15.75
N VAL A 110 4.10 -8.44 -16.74
CA VAL A 110 4.41 -7.02 -16.93
C VAL A 110 3.14 -6.22 -16.69
N ILE A 111 3.19 -5.33 -15.71
CA ILE A 111 2.10 -4.42 -15.39
C ILE A 111 2.57 -3.01 -15.72
N LEU A 112 1.81 -2.33 -16.57
CA LEU A 112 2.04 -0.92 -16.88
C LEU A 112 0.99 -0.08 -16.16
N ALA A 113 1.44 0.71 -15.19
CA ALA A 113 0.60 1.62 -14.44
C ALA A 113 1.23 3.02 -14.38
N PHE A 114 0.41 4.05 -14.56
CA PHE A 114 0.83 5.45 -14.52
C PHE A 114 -0.38 6.36 -14.30
N VAL A 115 -0.13 7.57 -13.80
CA VAL A 115 -1.14 8.63 -13.71
C VAL A 115 -1.24 9.32 -15.07
N PRO A 116 -2.38 9.24 -15.80
CA PRO A 116 -2.47 9.71 -17.18
C PRO A 116 -2.05 11.17 -17.38
N TYR A 117 -2.47 12.06 -16.47
CA TYR A 117 -2.09 13.46 -16.49
C TYR A 117 -0.57 13.69 -16.45
N LEU A 118 0.18 12.86 -15.72
CA LEU A 118 1.64 13.00 -15.69
C LEU A 118 2.30 12.53 -16.99
N MET A 119 1.66 11.60 -17.72
CA MET A 119 2.16 11.15 -19.03
C MET A 119 1.92 12.20 -20.11
N GLU A 120 0.84 12.98 -20.03
CA GLU A 120 0.59 14.10 -20.94
C GLU A 120 1.72 15.14 -20.90
N LEU A 121 2.43 15.25 -19.76
CA LEU A 121 3.57 16.15 -19.64
C LEU A 121 4.78 15.72 -20.49
N LEU A 122 4.87 14.46 -20.94
CA LEU A 122 6.01 14.03 -21.76
C LEU A 122 6.11 14.78 -23.09
N ASP A 123 4.98 15.23 -23.62
CA ASP A 123 4.92 16.02 -24.84
C ASP A 123 4.99 17.54 -24.56
N ASP A 124 5.13 17.96 -23.29
CA ASP A 124 5.23 19.37 -22.91
C ASP A 124 6.63 19.92 -23.26
N PRO A 125 6.74 21.02 -24.04
CA PRO A 125 8.02 21.63 -24.40
C PRO A 125 8.82 22.16 -23.19
N GLY A 126 8.21 22.26 -22.02
CA GLY A 126 8.83 22.60 -20.74
C GLY A 126 9.42 21.41 -19.97
N VAL A 127 9.23 20.16 -20.42
CA VAL A 127 9.96 18.99 -19.92
C VAL A 127 11.35 18.97 -20.55
N THR A 128 12.38 19.02 -19.69
CA THR A 128 13.77 19.11 -20.14
C THR A 128 14.51 17.79 -20.10
N SER A 129 14.06 16.85 -19.27
CA SER A 129 14.67 15.51 -19.16
C SER A 129 13.67 14.50 -18.61
N PHE A 130 13.91 13.24 -18.98
CA PHE A 130 13.21 12.07 -18.50
C PHE A 130 14.26 11.10 -17.95
N ASP A 131 14.15 10.74 -16.68
CA ASP A 131 15.11 9.85 -16.03
C ASP A 131 14.38 8.58 -15.57
N GLY A 132 14.72 7.46 -16.21
CA GLY A 132 14.28 6.15 -15.76
C GLY A 132 15.17 5.67 -14.62
N ASP A 133 14.64 5.65 -13.40
CA ASP A 133 15.34 5.07 -12.27
C ASP A 133 15.17 3.54 -12.28
N THR A 134 16.12 2.88 -12.93
CA THR A 134 16.23 1.41 -12.92
C THR A 134 17.03 0.89 -11.73
N THR A 135 17.57 1.79 -10.90
CA THR A 135 18.43 1.48 -9.76
C THR A 135 17.63 1.06 -8.53
N PHE A 136 16.42 1.58 -8.33
CA PHE A 136 15.49 1.06 -7.31
C PHE A 136 14.73 -0.16 -7.83
N LYS A 137 15.42 -1.30 -7.96
CA LYS A 137 14.76 -2.61 -7.98
C LYS A 137 14.18 -2.88 -6.59
N GLY A 138 13.03 -2.28 -6.31
CA GLY A 138 12.20 -2.73 -5.20
C GLY A 138 11.80 -4.18 -5.51
N VAL A 139 12.42 -5.14 -4.83
CA VAL A 139 11.88 -6.51 -4.79
C VAL A 139 10.79 -6.49 -3.75
N GLU A 140 9.57 -6.16 -4.18
CA GLU A 140 8.39 -6.34 -3.33
C GLU A 140 7.79 -7.71 -3.66
N GLY A 141 8.11 -8.69 -2.80
CA GLY A 141 7.67 -10.07 -2.99
C GLY A 141 8.32 -10.71 -4.23
N LYS A 142 7.49 -11.03 -5.24
CA LYS A 142 7.89 -11.76 -6.45
C LYS A 142 8.10 -10.87 -7.67
N VAL A 143 7.94 -9.55 -7.54
CA VAL A 143 8.01 -8.61 -8.67
C VAL A 143 9.22 -7.70 -8.52
N ASN A 144 9.83 -7.40 -9.67
CA ASN A 144 10.76 -6.29 -9.76
C ASN A 144 9.97 -5.03 -10.13
N GLU A 145 9.95 -4.04 -9.25
CA GLU A 145 9.40 -2.72 -9.57
C GLU A 145 10.45 -1.87 -10.31
N CYS A 146 10.02 -1.11 -11.31
CA CYS A 146 10.83 -0.11 -12.01
C CYS A 146 10.04 1.20 -12.03
N LYS A 147 10.65 2.30 -11.59
CA LYS A 147 10.00 3.61 -11.51
C LYS A 147 10.61 4.55 -12.55
N LEU A 148 9.75 5.33 -13.19
CA LEU A 148 10.15 6.35 -14.14
C LEU A 148 9.84 7.71 -13.52
N ALA A 149 10.84 8.60 -13.45
CA ALA A 149 10.69 9.94 -12.90
C ALA A 149 10.74 10.97 -14.04
N ILE A 150 9.81 11.92 -14.01
CA ILE A 150 9.73 13.00 -15.00
C ILE A 150 10.06 14.32 -14.32
N PHE A 151 11.02 15.06 -14.88
CA PHE A 151 11.38 16.40 -14.40
C PHE A 151 10.81 17.46 -15.35
N ALA A 152 9.73 18.11 -14.92
CA ALA A 152 9.06 19.18 -15.66
C ALA A 152 9.26 20.53 -14.95
N LYS A 153 9.73 21.55 -15.68
CA LYS A 153 9.94 22.91 -15.11
C LYS A 153 8.66 23.52 -14.54
N GLY A 154 7.51 23.20 -15.11
CA GLY A 154 6.20 23.70 -14.64
C GLY A 154 5.68 23.04 -13.36
N VAL A 155 6.16 21.83 -13.03
CA VAL A 155 5.74 21.05 -11.85
C VAL A 155 6.70 21.26 -10.67
N GLN A 156 7.96 21.63 -10.94
CA GLN A 156 8.89 22.17 -9.93
C GLN A 156 8.47 23.59 -9.50
N ARG A 157 7.33 23.72 -8.82
CA ARG A 157 6.98 24.92 -8.05
C ARG A 157 7.22 24.64 -6.57
N GLY A 158 8.48 24.75 -6.15
CA GLY A 158 8.96 24.66 -4.77
C GLY A 158 10.48 24.82 -4.82
N VAL A 159 11.02 26.01 -4.54
CA VAL A 159 11.51 26.47 -3.22
C VAL A 159 12.69 25.64 -2.74
#